data_AF-A0A5K0YXL0-F1
#
_entry.id   AF-A0A5K0YXL0-F1
#
_cell.length_a   1.000
_cell.length_b   1.000
_cell.length_c   1.000
_cell.angle_alpha   90.00
_cell.angle_beta   90.00
_cell.angle_gamma   90.00
#
_symmetry.space_group_name_H-M   'P 1'
#
loop_
_entity.id
_entity.type
_entity.pdbx_description
1 polymer ?
#
loop_
_entity_poly.entity_id
_entity_poly.type
_entity_poly.pdbx_seq_one_letter_code
_entity_poly.pdbx_strand_id
1 'polypeptide(L)'
;VLPDVSKKLRTTAAKEEAKLSEFQTELVHLAAVLNGDRFLSSFPDKISMRMNVKEADEYVNGAVSRFMEASKEALLRFYGTIERRSWSLYNVDEWKSIRIH
;
A
#
# COMPACT_ATOMS: atom_id res chain seq x y z
N VAL A 1 24.54 -2.76 18.52
CA VAL A 1 24.71 -3.46 17.23
C VAL A 1 23.56 -4.44 17.10
N LEU A 2 22.73 -4.32 16.06
CA LEU A 2 21.67 -5.31 15.79
C LEU A 2 22.31 -6.58 15.21
N PRO A 3 21.80 -7.77 15.54
CA PRO A 3 22.37 -9.01 15.03
C PRO A 3 22.22 -9.06 13.51
N ASP A 4 23.32 -9.44 12.83
CA ASP A 4 23.32 -9.73 11.40
C ASP A 4 22.40 -10.92 11.13
N VAL A 5 21.25 -10.66 10.51
CA VAL A 5 20.26 -11.69 10.13
C VAL A 5 20.68 -12.32 8.80
N SER A 6 21.93 -12.76 8.71
CA SER A 6 22.45 -13.49 7.53
C SER A 6 22.00 -14.95 7.51
N LYS A 7 21.50 -15.48 8.64
CA LYS A 7 20.91 -16.82 8.72
C LYS A 7 19.43 -16.79 8.35
N LYS A 8 19.06 -17.57 7.33
CA LYS A 8 17.66 -17.92 7.05
C LYS A 8 16.99 -18.40 8.35
N LEU A 9 15.94 -17.70 8.77
CA LEU A 9 15.16 -18.03 9.97
C LEU A 9 14.37 -19.35 9.82
N ARG A 10 14.26 -19.88 8.60
CA ARG A 10 13.56 -21.11 8.27
C ARG A 10 14.55 -22.18 7.85
N THR A 11 14.39 -23.39 8.38
CA THR A 11 15.17 -24.57 8.00
C THR A 11 14.68 -25.23 6.70
N THR A 12 13.49 -24.86 6.24
CA THR A 12 12.83 -25.42 5.06
C THR A 12 12.37 -24.31 4.10
N ALA A 13 12.11 -24.68 2.84
CA ALA A 13 11.53 -23.78 1.85
C ALA A 13 10.09 -23.38 2.20
N ALA A 14 9.60 -22.29 1.61
CA ALA A 14 8.21 -21.89 1.76
C ALA A 14 7.27 -22.96 1.19
N LYS A 15 6.20 -23.28 1.91
CA LYS A 15 5.15 -24.20 1.46
C LYS A 15 4.09 -23.42 0.69
N GLU A 16 4.47 -22.95 -0.50
CA GLU A 16 3.65 -22.05 -1.33
C GLU A 16 2.27 -22.62 -1.71
N GLU A 17 2.19 -23.94 -1.90
CA GLU A 17 0.94 -24.63 -2.26
C GLU A 17 0.09 -25.05 -1.05
N ALA A 18 0.56 -24.76 0.17
CA ALA A 18 -0.20 -25.10 1.38
C ALA A 18 -1.43 -24.19 1.55
N LYS A 19 -2.40 -24.68 2.32
CA LYS A 19 -3.46 -23.82 2.86
C LYS A 19 -2.87 -22.80 3.82
N LEU A 20 -3.56 -21.67 3.94
CA LEU A 20 -3.17 -20.59 4.82
C LEU A 20 -3.25 -21.02 6.28
N SER A 21 -2.29 -20.56 7.08
CA SER A 21 -2.46 -20.50 8.52
C SER A 21 -3.52 -19.46 8.90
N GLU A 22 -3.97 -19.50 10.15
CA GLU A 22 -4.87 -18.49 10.72
C GLU A 22 -4.28 -17.08 10.57
N PHE A 23 -3.03 -16.88 10.98
CA PHE A 23 -2.35 -15.60 10.83
C PHE A 23 -2.26 -15.14 9.37
N GLN A 24 -1.94 -16.04 8.43
CA GLN A 24 -1.92 -15.70 7.01
C GLN A 24 -3.31 -15.30 6.49
N THR A 25 -4.36 -15.93 7.01
CA THR A 25 -5.76 -15.58 6.70
C THR A 25 -6.11 -14.18 7.22
N GLU A 26 -5.69 -13.82 8.43
CA GLU A 26 -5.89 -12.48 8.99
C GLU A 26 -5.21 -11.39 8.14
N LEU A 27 -4.00 -11.66 7.63
CA LEU A 27 -3.30 -10.74 6.72
C LEU A 27 -4.06 -10.54 5.41
N VAL A 28 -4.65 -11.60 4.85
CA VAL A 28 -5.52 -11.50 3.66
C VAL A 28 -6.76 -10.67 3.95
N HIS A 29 -7.37 -10.83 5.13
CA HIS A 29 -8.54 -10.03 5.54
C HIS A 29 -8.18 -8.55 5.69
N LEU A 30 -7.01 -8.24 6.26
CA LEU A 30 -6.50 -6.87 6.31
C LEU A 30 -6.27 -6.29 4.91
N ALA A 31 -5.63 -7.05 4.02
CA ALA A 31 -5.40 -6.64 2.64
C ALA A 31 -6.72 -6.36 1.89
N ALA A 32 -7.78 -7.15 2.15
CA ALA A 32 -9.11 -6.90 1.58
C ALA A 32 -9.72 -5.57 2.06
N VAL A 33 -9.45 -5.16 3.31
CA VAL A 33 -9.84 -3.82 3.79
C VAL A 33 -9.08 -2.73 3.03
N LEU A 34 -7.78 -2.91 2.78
CA LEU A 34 -6.96 -1.94 2.04
C LEU A 34 -7.38 -1.80 0.57
N ASN A 35 -7.81 -2.89 -0.06
CA ASN A 35 -8.36 -2.86 -1.43
C ASN A 35 -9.77 -2.26 -1.51
N GLY A 36 -10.49 -2.13 -0.39
CA GLY A 36 -11.90 -1.72 -0.37
C GLY A 36 -12.89 -2.86 -0.69
N ASP A 37 -12.41 -4.10 -0.76
CA ASP A 37 -13.19 -5.30 -1.14
C ASP A 37 -14.21 -5.72 -0.06
N ARG A 38 -14.13 -5.15 1.15
CA ARG A 38 -15.05 -5.39 2.28
C ARG A 38 -16.54 -5.21 1.92
N PHE A 39 -16.87 -4.36 0.94
CA PHE A 39 -18.26 -4.07 0.56
C PHE A 39 -18.81 -4.98 -0.54
N LEU A 40 -17.97 -5.78 -1.19
CA LEU A 40 -18.40 -6.76 -2.17
C LEU A 40 -18.89 -7.99 -1.40
N SER A 41 -20.20 -8.03 -1.18
CA SER A 41 -20.94 -9.04 -0.40
C SER A 41 -20.56 -10.47 -0.78
N SER A 42 -19.52 -11.00 -0.14
CA SER A 42 -19.21 -12.42 0.10
C SER A 42 -17.81 -12.62 0.73
N PHE A 43 -17.31 -11.69 1.57
CA PHE A 43 -16.00 -11.82 2.23
C PHE A 43 -16.09 -11.60 3.74
N PRO A 44 -15.52 -12.49 4.60
CA PRO A 44 -14.09 -12.86 4.57
C PRO A 44 -13.73 -14.34 4.26
N ASP A 45 -14.67 -15.29 4.41
CA ASP A 45 -14.27 -16.71 4.53
C ASP A 45 -13.97 -17.41 3.20
N LYS A 46 -14.51 -16.94 2.06
CA LYS A 46 -14.52 -17.75 0.81
C LYS A 46 -13.27 -17.66 -0.10
N ILE A 47 -12.42 -16.64 0.05
CA ILE A 47 -11.23 -16.29 -0.78
C ILE A 47 -10.04 -16.86 -0.02
N SER A 48 -9.91 -16.53 1.27
CA SER A 48 -8.86 -17.11 2.11
C SER A 48 -8.96 -18.64 2.19
N MET A 49 -10.16 -19.22 2.23
CA MET A 49 -10.35 -20.68 2.19
C MET A 49 -9.89 -21.33 0.88
N ARG A 50 -9.90 -20.59 -0.23
CA ARG A 50 -9.58 -21.13 -1.56
C ARG A 50 -8.12 -20.91 -1.94
N MET A 51 -7.49 -19.86 -1.41
CA MET A 51 -6.11 -19.49 -1.70
C MET A 51 -5.07 -20.46 -1.11
N ASN A 52 -3.97 -20.64 -1.84
CA ASN A 52 -2.71 -21.14 -1.29
C ASN A 52 -1.83 -19.98 -0.78
N VAL A 53 -0.72 -20.32 -0.11
CA VAL A 53 0.21 -19.33 0.47
C VAL A 53 0.76 -18.37 -0.59
N LYS A 54 1.01 -18.83 -1.82
CA LYS A 54 1.53 -17.99 -2.90
C LYS A 54 0.50 -16.94 -3.36
N GLU A 55 -0.72 -17.36 -3.63
CA GLU A 55 -1.81 -16.48 -4.05
C GLU A 55 -2.13 -15.42 -2.98
N ALA A 56 -2.08 -15.82 -1.70
CA ALA A 56 -2.26 -14.89 -0.59
C ALA A 56 -1.14 -13.85 -0.50
N ASP A 57 0.12 -14.26 -0.70
CA ASP A 57 1.26 -13.34 -0.71
C ASP A 57 1.15 -12.31 -1.84
N GLU A 58 0.82 -12.75 -3.06
CA GLU A 58 0.59 -11.87 -4.21
C GLU A 58 -0.54 -10.87 -3.95
N TYR A 59 -1.65 -11.32 -3.38
CA TYR A 59 -2.79 -10.47 -3.05
C TYR A 59 -2.44 -9.41 -2.00
N VAL A 60 -1.79 -9.82 -0.90
CA VAL A 60 -1.38 -8.92 0.19
C VAL A 60 -0.38 -7.89 -0.31
N ASN A 61 0.65 -8.31 -1.03
CA ASN A 61 1.65 -7.39 -1.59
C ASN A 61 1.04 -6.39 -2.57
N GLY A 62 0.12 -6.84 -3.42
CA GLY A 62 -0.61 -5.97 -4.34
C GLY A 62 -1.49 -4.95 -3.61
N ALA A 63 -2.14 -5.33 -2.51
CA ALA A 63 -2.97 -4.43 -1.71
C ALA A 63 -2.14 -3.35 -1.01
N VAL A 64 -1.05 -3.75 -0.35
CA VAL A 64 -0.15 -2.82 0.36
C VAL A 64 0.52 -1.86 -0.62
N SER A 65 0.99 -2.35 -1.76
CA SER A 65 1.64 -1.50 -2.77
C SER A 65 0.71 -0.39 -3.27
N ARG A 66 -0.52 -0.76 -3.67
CA ARG A 66 -1.55 0.20 -4.10
C ARG A 66 -1.92 1.20 -3.01
N PHE A 67 -2.09 0.73 -1.78
CA PHE A 67 -2.37 1.61 -0.65
C PHE A 67 -1.25 2.64 -0.41
N MET A 68 0.01 2.22 -0.48
CA MET A 68 1.16 3.09 -0.29
C MET A 68 1.33 4.09 -1.44
N GLU A 69 1.07 3.67 -2.68
CA GLU A 69 1.08 4.54 -3.86
C GLU A 69 0.01 5.64 -3.73
N ALA A 70 -1.24 5.25 -3.45
CA ALA A 70 -2.34 6.19 -3.23
C ALA A 70 -2.04 7.17 -2.08
N SER A 71 -1.42 6.69 -1.00
CA SER A 71 -1.01 7.53 0.13
C SER A 71 0.06 8.56 -0.26
N LYS A 72 1.06 8.16 -1.05
CA LYS A 72 2.09 9.07 -1.58
C LYS A 72 1.48 10.11 -2.51
N GLU A 73 0.60 9.69 -3.42
CA GLU A 73 -0.10 10.62 -4.31
C GLU A 73 -0.93 11.64 -3.54
N ALA A 74 -1.68 11.20 -2.53
CA ALA A 74 -2.47 12.09 -1.69
C ALA A 74 -1.61 13.15 -1.00
N LEU A 75 -0.45 12.75 -0.46
CA LEU A 75 0.51 13.68 0.13
C LEU A 75 1.06 14.67 -0.90
N LEU A 76 1.50 14.20 -2.07
CA LEU A 76 2.00 15.07 -3.14
C LEU A 76 0.94 16.08 -3.61
N ARG A 77 -0.31 15.63 -3.78
CA ARG A 77 -1.44 16.51 -4.13
C ARG A 77 -1.70 17.55 -3.04
N PHE A 78 -1.57 17.18 -1.78
CA PHE A 78 -1.73 18.12 -0.66
C PHE A 78 -0.65 19.21 -0.67
N TYR A 79 0.63 18.84 -0.79
CA TYR A 79 1.73 19.81 -0.87
C TYR A 79 1.61 20.72 -2.09
N GLY A 80 1.33 20.17 -3.28
CA GLY A 80 1.12 20.98 -4.48
C GLY A 80 -0.12 21.88 -4.43
N THR A 81 -1.12 21.53 -3.62
CA THR A 81 -2.30 22.38 -3.36
C THR A 81 -1.96 23.52 -2.41
N ILE A 82 -1.17 23.26 -1.37
CA ILE A 82 -0.67 24.31 -0.46
C ILE A 82 0.20 25.30 -1.22
N GLU A 83 1.13 24.81 -2.03
CA GLU A 83 2.01 25.69 -2.82
C GLU A 83 1.21 26.56 -3.78
N ARG A 84 0.31 25.97 -4.58
CA ARG A 84 -0.57 26.75 -5.47
C ARG A 84 -1.43 27.77 -4.72
N ARG A 85 -1.97 27.41 -3.55
CA ARG A 85 -2.73 28.36 -2.71
C ARG A 85 -1.84 29.47 -2.16
N SER A 86 -0.65 29.16 -1.68
CA SER A 86 0.33 30.14 -1.20
C SER A 86 0.63 31.15 -2.31
N TRP A 87 1.02 30.68 -3.50
CA TRP A 87 1.26 31.57 -4.64
C TRP A 87 0.00 32.29 -5.12
N SER A 88 -1.23 31.80 -4.90
CA SER A 88 -2.43 32.57 -5.25
C SER A 88 -2.76 33.71 -4.27
N LEU A 89 -2.23 33.65 -3.04
CA LEU A 89 -2.45 34.68 -2.00
C LEU A 89 -1.47 35.86 -2.12
N TYR A 90 -0.30 35.63 -2.71
CA TYR A 90 0.58 36.70 -3.17
C TYR A 90 0.18 37.01 -4.61
N ASN A 91 -0.12 38.24 -4.98
CA ASN A 91 -0.59 38.58 -6.33
C ASN A 91 0.56 38.44 -7.37
N VAL A 92 0.97 37.21 -7.73
CA VAL A 92 2.21 36.92 -8.51
C VAL A 92 2.06 37.21 -10.00
N ASP A 93 0.86 37.56 -10.47
CA ASP A 93 0.71 37.99 -11.86
C ASP A 93 1.45 39.31 -12.15
N GLU A 94 1.77 40.09 -11.10
CA GLU A 94 2.72 41.22 -11.20
C GLU A 94 4.19 40.77 -11.32
N TRP A 95 4.58 39.72 -10.60
CA TRP A 95 5.99 39.31 -10.43
C TRP A 95 6.48 38.31 -11.49
N LYS A 96 5.57 37.64 -12.21
CA LYS A 96 5.92 36.81 -13.38
C LYS A 96 6.51 37.63 -14.54
N SER A 97 6.25 38.94 -14.59
CA SER A 97 6.87 39.84 -15.59
C SER A 97 8.31 40.26 -15.23
N ILE A 98 8.70 40.12 -13.95
CA ILE A 98 9.99 40.62 -13.43
C ILE A 98 11.08 39.55 -13.48
N ARG A 99 10.75 38.26 -13.63
CA ARG A 99 11.73 37.17 -13.72
C ARG A 99 11.89 36.62 -15.14
N ILE A 100 12.04 37.52 -16.10
CA ILE A 100 12.68 37.22 -17.38
C ILE A 100 13.46 38.48 -17.73
N HIS A 101 14.70 38.61 -17.25
CA HIS A 101 15.84 39.40 -17.75
C HIS A 101 17.04 39.01 -16.87
#